data_AF-A0A8K0RY18-F1
#
_entry.id   AF-A0A8K0RY18-F1
#
_cell.length_a   1.000
_cell.length_b   1.000
_cell.length_c   1.000
_cell.angle_alpha   90.00
_cell.angle_beta   90.00
_cell.angle_gamma   90.00
#
_symmetry.space_group_name_H-M   'P 1'
#
loop_
_entity.id
_entity.type
_entity.pdbx_description
1 polymer ?
#
loop_
_entity_poly.entity_id
_entity_poly.type
_entity_poly.pdbx_seq_one_letter_code
_entity_poly.pdbx_strand_id
1 'polypeptide(L)'
;MSAPITSAWKIIPTFESLSIQRTIEFYVDFLGFDLGGVKPKDGPPSQYTFCSVFAGEKAAANLYFFKPDGRTVNPGAAYIALGTEQLDMLYKVIKVQRKHAIKEEIEDKPWGYRQFAIQARMGIP
;
A
#
# COMPACT_ATOMS: atom_id res chain seq x y z
N MET A 1 -33.02 -13.73 10.31
CA MET A 1 -32.42 -12.47 9.82
C MET A 1 -31.01 -12.78 9.33
N SER A 2 -30.64 -12.47 8.09
CA SER A 2 -29.24 -12.64 7.68
C SER A 2 -28.39 -11.58 8.36
N ALA A 3 -27.24 -11.97 8.91
CA ALA A 3 -26.32 -11.01 9.51
C ALA A 3 -25.77 -10.09 8.40
N PRO A 4 -25.73 -8.75 8.58
CA PRO A 4 -25.26 -7.83 7.55
C PRO A 4 -23.86 -8.18 7.00
N ILE A 5 -23.00 -8.81 7.80
CA ILE A 5 -21.67 -9.24 7.38
C ILE A 5 -21.68 -10.22 6.19
N THR A 6 -22.78 -10.95 5.97
CA THR A 6 -22.87 -11.90 4.86
C THR A 6 -23.01 -11.23 3.49
N SER A 7 -23.22 -9.90 3.44
CA SER A 7 -23.22 -9.12 2.19
C SER A 7 -21.88 -8.42 1.92
N ALA A 8 -20.91 -8.53 2.83
CA ALA A 8 -19.61 -7.90 2.65
C ALA A 8 -18.88 -8.52 1.45
N TRP A 9 -18.44 -7.67 0.52
CA TRP A 9 -17.74 -8.09 -0.68
C TRP A 9 -16.21 -7.96 -0.53
N LYS A 10 -15.72 -7.05 0.32
CA LYS A 10 -14.29 -6.82 0.62
C LYS A 10 -14.07 -6.18 1.98
N ILE A 11 -12.84 -6.32 2.47
CA ILE A 11 -12.23 -5.45 3.48
C ILE A 11 -11.25 -4.54 2.75
N ILE A 12 -11.30 -3.23 3.02
CA ILE A 12 -10.42 -2.23 2.40
C ILE A 12 -9.66 -1.52 3.51
N PRO A 13 -8.36 -1.82 3.71
CA PRO A 13 -7.53 -1.08 4.64
C PRO A 13 -7.39 0.38 4.23
N THR A 14 -7.43 1.27 5.21
CA THR A 14 -7.23 2.71 5.02
C THR A 14 -6.00 3.17 5.79
N PHE A 15 -5.15 3.97 5.15
CA PHE A 15 -3.95 4.54 5.75
C PHE A 15 -3.93 6.06 5.63
N GLU A 16 -3.18 6.69 6.52
CA GLU A 16 -2.89 8.11 6.42
C GLU A 16 -1.58 8.34 5.64
N SER A 17 -1.56 9.37 4.79
CA SER A 17 -0.38 9.78 4.03
C SER A 17 -0.28 11.31 3.99
N LEU A 18 0.88 11.84 4.39
CA LEU A 18 1.14 13.29 4.32
C LEU A 18 1.24 13.80 2.87
N SER A 19 1.53 12.93 1.91
CA SER A 19 1.64 13.27 0.50
C SER A 19 1.03 12.17 -0.35
N ILE A 20 -0.20 12.44 -0.84
CA ILE A 20 -0.89 11.53 -1.75
C ILE A 20 -0.11 11.34 -3.06
N GLN A 21 0.55 12.38 -3.56
CA GLN A 21 1.42 12.26 -4.73
C GLN A 21 2.54 11.23 -4.50
N ARG A 22 3.27 11.31 -3.39
CA ARG A 22 4.31 10.32 -3.06
C ARG A 22 3.73 8.93 -2.81
N THR A 23 2.48 8.83 -2.36
CA THR A 23 1.76 7.55 -2.30
C THR A 23 1.64 6.93 -3.67
N ILE A 24 1.18 7.71 -4.64
CA ILE A 24 1.00 7.24 -6.01
C ILE A 24 2.35 6.82 -6.58
N GLU A 25 3.39 7.65 -6.45
CA GLU A 25 4.74 7.31 -6.91
C GLU A 25 5.28 6.01 -6.29
N PHE A 26 4.97 5.72 -5.03
CA PHE A 26 5.43 4.50 -4.37
C PHE A 26 4.58 3.27 -4.75
N TYR A 27 3.26 3.35 -4.65
CA TYR A 27 2.39 2.20 -4.86
C TYR A 27 2.15 1.91 -6.34
N VAL A 28 1.97 2.94 -7.16
CA VAL A 28 1.69 2.80 -8.59
C VAL A 28 3.00 2.65 -9.35
N ASP A 29 3.86 3.68 -9.34
CA ASP A 29 5.02 3.68 -10.22
C ASP A 29 6.11 2.68 -9.81
N PHE A 30 6.25 2.42 -8.50
CA PHE A 30 7.28 1.52 -7.98
C PHE A 30 6.77 0.10 -7.68
N LEU A 31 5.67 -0.05 -6.93
CA LEU A 31 5.13 -1.38 -6.61
C LEU A 31 4.23 -1.97 -7.72
N GLY A 32 3.83 -1.18 -8.72
CA GLY A 32 3.05 -1.67 -9.86
C GLY A 32 1.56 -1.85 -9.57
N PHE A 33 0.99 -1.17 -8.58
CA PHE A 33 -0.46 -1.09 -8.41
C PHE A 33 -1.08 -0.22 -9.50
N ASP A 34 -2.34 -0.44 -9.81
CA ASP A 34 -3.14 0.47 -10.62
C ASP A 34 -3.71 1.60 -9.76
N LEU A 35 -3.78 2.80 -10.33
CA LEU A 35 -4.44 3.95 -9.70
C LEU A 35 -5.96 3.82 -9.88
N GLY A 36 -6.70 3.63 -8.78
CA GLY A 36 -8.16 3.60 -8.76
C GLY A 36 -8.80 4.99 -8.84
N GLY A 37 -8.09 6.01 -8.37
CA GLY A 37 -8.50 7.41 -8.51
C GLY A 37 -7.97 8.29 -7.39
N VAL A 38 -8.18 9.59 -7.54
CA VAL A 38 -7.76 10.64 -6.60
C VAL A 38 -8.92 11.57 -6.27
N LYS A 39 -8.79 12.29 -5.15
CA LYS A 39 -9.64 13.45 -4.84
C LYS A 39 -8.78 14.67 -4.48
N PRO A 40 -9.12 15.88 -4.97
CA PRO A 40 -10.09 16.14 -6.05
C PRO A 40 -9.63 15.52 -7.38
N LYS A 41 -10.58 15.07 -8.23
CA LYS A 41 -10.27 14.31 -9.45
C LYS A 41 -9.50 15.16 -10.48
N ASP A 42 -9.90 16.42 -10.61
CA ASP A 42 -9.38 17.34 -11.63
C ASP A 42 -8.44 18.41 -11.05
N GLY A 43 -8.04 18.27 -9.77
CA GLY A 43 -7.10 19.18 -9.13
C GLY A 43 -5.64 18.81 -9.42
N PRO A 44 -4.70 19.75 -9.21
CA PRO A 44 -3.27 19.43 -9.28
C PRO A 44 -2.85 18.46 -8.16
N PRO A 45 -1.78 17.67 -8.33
CA PRO A 45 -1.33 16.70 -7.32
C PRO A 45 -1.06 17.28 -5.93
N SER A 46 -0.67 18.55 -5.85
CA SER A 46 -0.45 19.27 -4.60
C SER A 46 -1.73 19.42 -3.74
N GLN A 47 -2.90 19.29 -4.35
CA GLN A 47 -4.21 19.37 -3.69
C GLN A 47 -4.81 18.00 -3.39
N TYR A 48 -4.16 16.90 -3.76
CA TYR A 48 -4.70 15.58 -3.49
C TYR A 48 -4.81 15.32 -1.99
N THR A 49 -6.01 14.94 -1.57
CA THR A 49 -6.36 14.55 -0.20
C THR A 49 -6.70 13.08 -0.08
N PHE A 50 -6.88 12.38 -1.20
CA PHE A 50 -7.17 10.95 -1.22
C PHE A 50 -6.61 10.30 -2.49
N CYS A 51 -6.17 9.06 -2.37
CA CYS A 51 -6.08 8.13 -3.50
C CYS A 51 -6.50 6.72 -3.12
N SER A 52 -7.02 5.98 -4.10
CA SER A 52 -7.17 4.53 -4.04
C SER A 52 -6.20 3.86 -5.01
N VAL A 53 -5.59 2.75 -4.57
CA VAL A 53 -4.72 1.91 -5.41
C VAL A 53 -5.17 0.46 -5.29
N PHE A 54 -5.04 -0.29 -6.38
CA PHE A 54 -5.44 -1.70 -6.39
C PHE A 54 -4.52 -2.58 -7.23
N ALA A 55 -4.55 -3.89 -6.96
CA ALA A 55 -3.83 -4.89 -7.73
C ALA A 55 -4.57 -6.23 -7.69
N GLY A 56 -4.26 -7.09 -8.67
CA GLY A 56 -4.83 -8.44 -8.79
C GLY A 56 -6.25 -8.47 -9.36
N GLU A 57 -6.72 -9.68 -9.67
CA GLU A 57 -8.02 -9.89 -10.32
C GLU A 57 -9.14 -9.26 -9.48
N LYS A 58 -10.01 -8.47 -10.14
CA LYS A 58 -11.12 -7.75 -9.51
C LYS A 58 -10.66 -6.90 -8.32
N ALA A 59 -9.46 -6.34 -8.32
CA ALA A 59 -8.88 -5.56 -7.21
C ALA A 59 -8.82 -6.35 -5.88
N ALA A 60 -8.30 -7.59 -5.94
CA ALA A 60 -8.15 -8.45 -4.77
C ALA A 60 -7.33 -7.79 -3.65
N ALA A 61 -6.30 -7.03 -4.00
CA ALA A 61 -5.64 -6.08 -3.11
C ALA A 61 -6.17 -4.68 -3.41
N ASN A 62 -6.79 -4.02 -2.44
CA ASN A 62 -7.33 -2.67 -2.59
C ASN A 62 -7.03 -1.87 -1.32
N LEU A 63 -6.32 -0.75 -1.46
CA LEU A 63 -5.84 0.09 -0.36
C LEU A 63 -6.23 1.54 -0.59
N TYR A 64 -6.75 2.20 0.44
CA TYR A 64 -7.11 3.62 0.40
C TYR A 64 -6.16 4.44 1.25
N PHE A 65 -5.78 5.61 0.75
CA PHE A 65 -4.92 6.55 1.45
C PHE A 65 -5.61 7.90 1.56
N PHE A 66 -5.63 8.45 2.77
CA PHE A 66 -6.20 9.76 3.07
C PHE A 66 -5.11 10.68 3.59
N LYS A 67 -5.17 11.95 3.20
CA LYS A 67 -4.37 12.99 3.83
C LYS A 67 -4.99 13.29 5.19
N PRO A 68 -4.22 13.22 6.30
CA PRO A 68 -4.77 13.52 7.61
C PRO A 68 -5.13 15.01 7.69
N ASP A 69 -6.10 15.34 8.54
CA ASP A 69 -6.51 16.73 8.81
C ASP A 69 -5.41 17.52 9.56
N GLY A 70 -4.47 16.82 10.19
CA GLY A 70 -3.31 17.36 10.89
C GLY A 70 -1.97 17.07 10.20
N ARG A 71 -0.87 17.37 10.90
CA ARG A 71 0.49 17.07 10.41
C ARG A 71 1.06 15.74 10.93
N THR A 72 0.31 15.03 11.75
CA THR A 72 0.70 13.74 12.31
C THR A 72 0.01 12.62 11.56
N VAL A 73 0.75 11.56 11.26
CA VAL A 73 0.23 10.32 10.68
C VAL A 73 0.14 9.27 11.76
N ASN A 74 -1.00 8.59 11.86
CA ASN A 74 -1.13 7.34 12.57
C ASN A 74 -0.52 6.22 11.70
N PRO A 75 0.63 5.63 12.10
CA PRO A 75 1.24 4.58 11.31
C PRO A 75 0.33 3.35 11.29
N GLY A 76 0.11 2.81 10.09
CA GLY A 76 -0.61 1.57 9.87
C GLY A 76 0.20 0.60 9.02
N ALA A 77 -0.22 -0.66 9.00
CA ALA A 77 0.37 -1.69 8.16
C ALA A 77 -0.71 -2.63 7.60
N ALA A 78 -0.43 -3.22 6.44
CA ALA A 78 -1.16 -4.37 5.92
C ALA A 78 -0.17 -5.34 5.28
N TYR A 79 -0.59 -6.61 5.21
CA TYR A 79 0.09 -7.63 4.43
C TYR A 79 -0.44 -7.61 3.00
N ILE A 80 0.49 -7.61 2.04
CA ILE A 80 0.19 -7.89 0.64
C ILE A 80 0.67 -9.32 0.38
N ALA A 81 -0.26 -10.26 0.24
CA ALA A 81 0.06 -11.65 0.00
C ALA A 81 0.44 -11.86 -1.47
N LEU A 82 1.61 -12.44 -1.70
CA LEU A 82 2.15 -12.77 -3.02
C LEU A 82 2.52 -14.27 -3.04
N GLY A 83 2.64 -14.84 -4.24
CA GLY A 83 3.31 -16.12 -4.40
C GLY A 83 4.78 -16.01 -4.00
N THR A 84 5.37 -17.09 -3.47
CA THR A 84 6.73 -17.09 -2.92
C THR A 84 7.76 -16.57 -3.92
N GLU A 85 7.67 -16.98 -5.19
CA GLU A 85 8.58 -16.51 -6.25
C GLU A 85 8.44 -15.00 -6.49
N GLN A 86 7.21 -14.48 -6.57
CA GLN A 86 6.95 -13.05 -6.76
C GLN A 86 7.42 -12.24 -5.55
N LEU A 87 7.29 -12.79 -4.35
CA LEU A 87 7.78 -12.17 -3.12
C LEU A 87 9.32 -12.04 -3.14
N ASP A 88 10.04 -13.08 -3.53
CA ASP A 88 11.50 -13.04 -3.68
C ASP A 88 11.94 -12.08 -4.79
N MET A 89 11.21 -12.03 -5.92
CA MET A 89 11.48 -11.07 -7.00
C MET A 89 11.31 -9.63 -6.50
N LEU A 90 10.20 -9.32 -5.83
CA LEU A 90 9.94 -7.99 -5.29
C LEU A 90 11.00 -7.58 -4.28
N TYR A 91 11.39 -8.48 -3.36
CA TYR A 91 12.46 -8.22 -2.40
C TYR A 91 13.78 -7.89 -3.09
N LYS A 92 14.18 -8.63 -4.13
CA LYS A 92 15.40 -8.35 -4.90
C LYS A 92 15.36 -6.97 -5.56
N VAL A 93 14.23 -6.59 -6.16
CA VAL A 93 14.04 -5.26 -6.77
C VAL A 93 14.20 -4.15 -5.72
N ILE A 94 13.52 -4.29 -4.57
CA ILE A 94 13.58 -3.30 -3.48
C ILE A 94 14.99 -3.22 -2.90
N LYS A 95 15.68 -4.36 -2.71
CA LYS A 95 17.04 -4.39 -2.18
C LYS A 95 18.04 -3.64 -3.06
N VAL A 96 17.84 -3.64 -4.37
CA VAL A 96 18.68 -2.89 -5.33
C VAL A 96 18.28 -1.42 -5.41
N GLN A 97 16.99 -1.13 -5.60
CA GLN A 97 16.53 0.23 -5.93
C GLN A 97 16.23 1.09 -4.70
N ARG A 98 15.76 0.48 -3.60
CA ARG A 98 15.27 1.18 -2.40
C ARG A 98 15.62 0.42 -1.12
N LYS A 99 16.89 0.01 -0.95
CA LYS A 99 17.35 -0.76 0.23
C LYS A 99 16.91 -0.15 1.56
N HIS A 100 16.92 1.18 1.66
CA HIS A 100 16.53 1.94 2.86
C HIS A 100 15.04 1.77 3.24
N ALA A 101 14.20 1.29 2.32
CA ALA A 101 12.80 1.00 2.59
C ALA A 101 12.62 -0.31 3.37
N ILE A 102 13.57 -1.25 3.28
CA ILE A 102 13.51 -2.53 4.00
C ILE A 102 13.70 -2.28 5.50
N LYS A 103 12.76 -2.77 6.30
CA LYS A 103 12.76 -2.70 7.78
C LYS A 103 13.05 -4.03 8.43
N GLU A 104 12.52 -5.08 7.84
CA GLU A 104 12.82 -6.45 8.23
C GLU A 104 13.29 -7.17 6.98
N GLU A 105 14.40 -7.90 7.11
CA GLU A 105 14.93 -8.72 6.03
C GLU A 105 13.98 -9.88 5.72
N ILE A 106 14.14 -10.45 4.53
CA ILE A 106 13.33 -11.59 4.11
C ILE A 106 13.69 -12.84 4.88
N GLU A 107 12.69 -13.50 5.44
CA GLU A 107 12.86 -14.76 6.16
C GLU A 107 11.61 -15.63 6.11
N ASP A 108 11.82 -16.94 6.27
CA ASP A 108 10.76 -17.91 6.49
C ASP A 108 10.40 -17.92 7.98
N LYS A 109 9.12 -17.70 8.28
CA LYS A 109 8.62 -17.61 9.65
C LYS A 109 8.12 -18.97 10.16
N PRO A 110 8.11 -19.20 11.49
CA PRO A 110 7.64 -20.47 12.07
C PRO A 110 6.18 -20.85 11.74
N TRP A 111 5.36 -19.88 11.37
CA TRP A 111 3.96 -20.08 10.96
C TRP A 111 3.78 -20.36 9.46
N GLY A 112 4.88 -20.62 8.73
CA GLY A 112 4.84 -21.10 7.34
C GLY A 112 4.77 -20.01 6.27
N TYR A 113 4.85 -18.73 6.63
CA TYR A 113 4.95 -17.64 5.66
C TYR A 113 6.39 -17.18 5.48
N ARG A 114 6.78 -16.97 4.22
CA ARG A 114 7.95 -16.18 3.87
C ARG A 114 7.55 -14.72 3.79
N GLN A 115 8.22 -13.83 4.52
CA GLN A 115 7.86 -12.41 4.55
C GLN A 115 9.07 -11.51 4.77
N PHE A 116 8.92 -10.24 4.39
CA PHE A 116 9.80 -9.13 4.74
C PHE A 116 8.94 -7.89 4.97
N ALA A 117 9.48 -6.88 5.65
CA ALA A 117 8.75 -5.65 5.91
C ALA A 117 9.43 -4.46 5.21
N ILE A 118 8.61 -3.61 4.60
CA ILE A 118 9.05 -2.33 4.06
C ILE A 118 8.29 -1.18 4.68
N GLN A 119 8.96 -0.05 4.85
CA GLN A 119 8.33 1.21 5.20
C GLN A 119 8.19 2.04 3.94
N ALA A 120 6.95 2.29 3.53
CA ALA A 120 6.65 3.33 2.57
C ALA A 120 7.01 4.69 3.23
N ARG A 121 8.08 5.33 2.77
CA ARG A 121 8.44 6.68 3.23
C ARG A 121 7.60 7.70 2.47
N MET A 122 6.52 8.13 3.13
CA MET A 122 5.51 9.03 2.56
C MET A 122 5.75 10.50 2.93
N GLY A 123 6.84 10.77 3.67
CA GLY A 123 7.17 12.09 4.19
C GLY A 123 8.67 12.26 4.36
N ILE A 124 9.17 13.34 3.76
CA ILE A 124 10.55 13.88 3.80
C ILE A 124 11.54 13.19 2.83
N PRO A 125 12.22 13.98 1.96
CA PRO A 125 13.21 13.49 0.98
C PRO A 125 14.35 12.69 1.61
#